data_AF-A0A7C8Z9Y6-F1
#
_entry.id   AF-A0A7C8Z9Y6-F1
#
_cell.length_a   1.000
_cell.length_b   1.000
_cell.length_c   1.000
_cell.angle_alpha   90.00
_cell.angle_beta   90.00
_cell.angle_gamma   90.00
#
_symmetry.space_group_name_H-M   'P 1'
#
loop_
_entity.id
_entity.type
_entity.pdbx_description
1 polymer ?
#
loop_
_entity_poly.entity_id
_entity_poly.type
_entity_poly.pdbx_seq_one_letter_code
_entity_poly.pdbx_strand_id
1 'polypeptide(L)'
;KILEQLSLKVEPRIQAEELISRTLEGKKYLLLLDDVSSYIDLCHIGFRDSHNCKVVLSTRKRGICGLMGTDEEIKLEKLSEEDAQKLFRNIVGEQVDRPPFKEIAR
;
A
#
# COMPACT_ATOMS: atom_id res chain seq x y z
N LYS A 1 13.52 -7.25 -1.94
CA LYS A 1 12.08 -6.93 -1.88
C LYS A 1 11.49 -6.56 -3.24
N ILE A 2 11.72 -5.37 -3.85
CA ILE A 2 11.10 -5.03 -5.15
C ILE A 2 11.54 -5.98 -6.28
N LEU A 3 12.84 -6.30 -6.35
CA LEU A 3 13.36 -7.23 -7.35
C LEU A 3 12.74 -8.63 -7.23
N GLU A 4 12.50 -9.11 -6.01
CA GLU A 4 11.84 -10.41 -5.78
C GLU A 4 10.38 -10.37 -6.24
N GLN A 5 9.66 -9.29 -5.95
CA GLN A 5 8.28 -9.08 -6.42
C GLN A 5 8.19 -9.08 -7.95
N LEU A 6 9.20 -8.52 -8.61
CA LEU A 6 9.30 -8.51 -10.07
C LEU A 6 9.95 -9.78 -10.65
N SER A 7 10.33 -10.74 -9.80
CA SER A 7 11.07 -11.96 -10.19
C SER A 7 12.36 -11.66 -10.97
N LEU A 8 13.05 -10.57 -10.64
CA LEU A 8 14.27 -10.10 -11.27
C LEU A 8 15.51 -10.54 -10.49
N LYS A 9 16.58 -10.83 -11.23
CA LYS A 9 17.91 -11.08 -10.68
C LYS A 9 18.85 -9.96 -11.13
N VAL A 10 19.58 -9.37 -10.18
CA VAL A 10 20.54 -8.30 -10.51
C VAL A 10 21.78 -8.94 -11.12
N GLU A 11 22.11 -8.53 -12.33
CA GLU A 11 23.37 -8.87 -12.97
C GLU A 11 24.45 -7.85 -12.58
N PRO A 12 25.73 -8.25 -12.44
CA PRO A 12 26.80 -7.38 -11.93
C PRO A 12 27.07 -6.12 -12.77
N ARG A 13 26.49 -6.02 -13.98
CA ARG A 13 26.69 -4.90 -14.91
C ARG A 13 25.54 -3.90 -14.94
N ILE A 14 24.40 -4.21 -14.31
CA ILE A 14 23.20 -3.39 -14.39
C ILE A 14 22.79 -3.00 -12.98
N GLN A 15 22.64 -1.69 -12.75
CA GLN A 15 22.16 -1.19 -11.48
C GLN A 15 20.68 -1.56 -11.28
N ALA A 16 20.27 -1.80 -10.04
CA ALA A 16 18.94 -2.32 -9.75
C ALA A 16 17.81 -1.40 -10.26
N GLU A 17 17.99 -0.09 -10.14
CA GLU A 17 17.05 0.93 -10.59
C GLU A 17 16.89 0.94 -12.12
N GLU A 18 17.98 0.72 -12.86
CA GLU A 18 17.92 0.62 -14.31
C GLU A 18 17.20 -0.65 -14.74
N LEU A 19 17.47 -1.76 -14.07
CA LEU A 19 16.80 -3.04 -14.32
C LEU A 19 15.30 -2.95 -14.03
N ILE A 20 14.91 -2.32 -12.92
CA ILE A 20 13.50 -2.06 -12.56
C ILE A 20 12.85 -1.17 -13.62
N SER A 21 13.50 -0.07 -13.99
CA SER A 21 12.97 0.88 -14.98
C SER A 21 12.69 0.22 -16.31
N ARG A 22 13.69 -0.48 -16.88
CA ARG A 22 13.53 -1.22 -18.16
C ARG A 22 12.49 -2.31 -18.08
N THR A 23 12.36 -2.99 -16.94
CA THR A 23 11.36 -4.06 -16.77
C THR A 23 9.94 -3.51 -16.79
N LEU A 24 9.74 -2.30 -16.27
CA LEU A 24 8.44 -1.66 -16.13
C LEU A 24 8.09 -0.74 -17.32
N GLU A 25 9.07 -0.43 -18.17
CA GLU A 25 8.88 0.38 -19.36
C GLU A 25 7.81 -0.21 -20.28
N GLY A 26 6.90 0.65 -20.76
CA GLY A 26 5.77 0.25 -21.61
C GLY A 26 4.66 -0.55 -20.93
N LYS A 27 4.79 -0.90 -19.64
CA LYS A 27 3.77 -1.64 -18.89
C LYS A 27 2.88 -0.70 -18.09
N LYS A 28 1.61 -1.11 -17.93
CA LYS A 28 0.67 -0.47 -17.01
C LYS A 28 0.69 -1.22 -15.67
N TYR A 29 0.95 -0.52 -14.56
CA TYR A 29 1.03 -1.15 -13.24
C TYR A 29 0.61 -0.22 -12.10
N LEU A 30 0.32 -0.82 -10.94
CA LEU A 30 0.01 -0.13 -9.70
C LEU A 30 1.12 -0.42 -8.70
N LEU A 31 1.74 0.62 -8.15
CA LEU A 31 2.71 0.51 -7.07
C LEU A 31 2.02 0.74 -5.73
N LEU A 32 2.01 -0.29 -4.89
CA LEU A 32 1.46 -0.22 -3.53
C LEU A 32 2.61 -0.10 -2.52
N LEU A 33 2.67 1.03 -1.82
CA LEU A 33 3.66 1.29 -0.77
C LEU A 33 2.98 1.25 0.59
N ASP A 34 3.20 0.19 1.34
CA ASP A 34 2.53 -0.02 2.63
C ASP A 34 3.35 0.53 3.82
N ASP A 35 2.65 1.14 4.79
CA ASP A 35 3.17 1.75 6.02
C ASP A 35 4.38 2.67 5.82
N VAL A 36 4.28 3.61 4.88
CA VAL A 36 5.35 4.58 4.59
C VAL A 36 5.50 5.56 5.75
N SER A 37 6.68 5.55 6.38
CA SER A 37 6.97 6.38 7.57
C SER A 37 7.90 7.57 7.30
N SER A 38 8.49 7.67 6.11
CA SER A 38 9.45 8.69 5.67
C SER A 38 9.37 8.91 4.16
N TYR A 39 9.96 9.99 3.66
CA TYR A 39 10.08 10.25 2.23
C TYR A 39 10.79 9.10 1.51
N ILE A 40 10.33 8.77 0.29
CA ILE A 40 10.90 7.76 -0.58
C ILE A 40 11.12 8.41 -1.95
N ASP A 41 12.37 8.40 -2.40
CA ASP A 41 12.71 8.82 -3.76
C ASP A 41 12.43 7.66 -4.73
N LEU A 42 11.33 7.75 -5.47
CA LEU A 42 10.91 6.73 -6.43
C LEU A 42 11.83 6.67 -7.66
N CYS A 43 12.47 7.79 -8.02
CA CYS A 43 13.43 7.86 -9.12
C CYS A 43 14.69 7.04 -8.79
N HIS A 44 15.18 7.15 -7.56
CA HIS A 44 16.31 6.33 -7.08
C HIS A 44 16.00 4.83 -7.00
N ILE A 45 14.74 4.43 -7.03
CA ILE A 45 14.32 3.03 -7.07
C ILE A 45 14.16 2.52 -8.52
N GLY A 46 14.04 3.41 -9.50
CA GLY A 46 13.87 3.07 -10.91
C GLY A 46 12.46 3.29 -11.45
N PHE A 47 11.60 3.98 -10.71
CA PHE A 47 10.32 4.46 -11.22
C PHE A 47 10.51 5.83 -11.87
N ARG A 48 9.87 6.07 -13.02
CA ARG A 48 9.99 7.34 -13.74
C ARG A 48 8.61 7.89 -14.07
N ASP A 49 8.51 9.21 -14.19
CA ASP A 49 7.26 9.91 -14.52
C ASP A 49 6.69 9.52 -15.90
N SER A 50 7.55 9.05 -16.82
CA SER A 50 7.14 8.54 -18.13
C SER A 50 6.43 7.18 -18.08
N HIS A 51 6.45 6.48 -16.94
CA HIS A 51 5.81 5.19 -16.80
C HIS A 51 4.28 5.34 -16.71
N ASN A 52 3.55 4.39 -17.29
CA ASN A 52 2.08 4.33 -17.15
C ASN A 52 1.70 3.68 -15.80
N CYS A 53 1.95 4.40 -14.72
CA CYS A 53 1.82 3.90 -13.36
C CYS A 53 0.85 4.73 -12.52
N LYS A 54 0.20 4.08 -11.56
CA LYS A 54 -0.37 4.76 -10.38
C LYS A 54 0.38 4.32 -9.14
N VAL A 55 0.62 5.26 -8.23
CA VAL A 55 1.22 4.96 -6.91
C VAL A 55 0.15 5.17 -5.86
N VAL A 56 -0.03 4.19 -4.98
CA VAL A 56 -0.86 4.30 -3.79
C VAL A 56 0.02 3.98 -2.60
N LEU A 57 0.04 4.89 -1.63
CA LEU A 57 0.75 4.70 -0.38
C LEU A 57 -0.22 4.68 0.78
N SER A 58 0.06 3.84 1.77
CA SER A 58 -0.56 3.90 3.09
C SER A 58 0.43 4.50 4.08
N THR A 59 -0.05 5.37 4.97
CA THR A 59 0.78 5.96 6.02
C THR A 59 -0.05 6.28 7.26
N ARG A 60 0.57 6.17 8.42
CA ARG A 60 0.00 6.63 9.70
C ARG A 60 0.24 8.12 9.97
N LYS A 61 1.07 8.78 9.14
CA LYS A 61 1.46 10.18 9.30
C LYS A 61 1.02 10.98 8.09
N ARG A 62 -0.06 11.76 8.24
CA ARG A 62 -0.59 12.60 7.15
C ARG A 62 0.47 13.48 6.47
N GLY A 63 1.44 13.99 7.23
CA GLY A 63 2.53 14.80 6.66
C GLY A 63 3.38 14.08 5.61
N ILE A 64 3.39 12.74 5.59
CA ILE A 64 4.07 11.96 4.56
C ILE A 64 3.38 12.09 3.20
N CYS A 65 2.04 12.21 3.15
CA CYS A 65 1.32 12.38 1.88
C CYS A 65 1.80 13.64 1.14
N GLY A 66 1.82 14.78 1.83
CA GLY A 66 2.35 16.03 1.30
C GLY A 66 3.84 15.96 0.92
N LEU A 67 4.68 15.31 1.73
CA LEU A 67 6.10 15.11 1.42
C LEU A 67 6.31 14.25 0.16
N MET A 68 5.43 13.28 -0.07
CA MET A 68 5.46 12.41 -1.25
C MET A 68 4.81 13.07 -2.48
N GLY A 69 4.21 14.25 -2.35
CA GLY A 69 3.54 14.96 -3.44
C GLY A 69 2.31 14.23 -3.96
N THR A 70 1.53 13.59 -3.09
CA THR A 70 0.33 12.84 -3.49
C THR A 70 -0.74 13.75 -4.09
N ASP A 71 -1.34 13.33 -5.22
CA ASP A 71 -2.43 14.05 -5.88
C ASP A 71 -3.74 14.03 -5.06
N GLU A 72 -4.02 12.90 -4.40
CA GLU A 72 -5.26 12.65 -3.66
C GLU A 72 -4.93 12.06 -2.28
N GLU A 73 -5.59 12.58 -1.24
CA GLU A 73 -5.45 12.09 0.14
C GLU A 73 -6.77 11.48 0.63
N ILE A 74 -6.74 10.20 1.01
CA ILE A 74 -7.87 9.54 1.66
C ILE A 74 -7.54 9.34 3.13
N LYS A 75 -8.18 10.11 4.00
CA LYS A 75 -8.09 9.90 5.45
C LYS A 75 -9.00 8.73 5.84
N LEU A 76 -8.40 7.62 6.23
CA LEU A 76 -9.14 6.51 6.83
C LEU A 76 -9.57 6.90 8.25
N GLU A 77 -10.88 6.95 8.46
CA GLU A 77 -11.48 7.14 9.77
C GLU A 77 -11.79 5.80 10.43
N LYS A 78 -12.04 5.81 11.73
CA LYS A 78 -12.57 4.63 12.41
C LYS A 78 -13.93 4.30 11.78
N LEU A 79 -14.21 3.02 11.66
CA LEU A 79 -15.55 2.56 11.29
C LEU A 79 -16.58 3.13 12.27
N SER A 80 -17.78 3.40 11.76
CA SER A 80 -18.94 3.64 12.61
C SER A 80 -19.18 2.43 13.52
N GLU A 81 -19.86 2.62 14.65
CA GLU A 81 -20.21 1.49 15.53
C GLU A 81 -20.99 0.40 14.76
N GLU A 82 -21.92 0.81 13.91
CA GLU A 82 -22.70 -0.08 13.06
C GLU A 82 -21.81 -0.86 12.07
N ASP A 83 -20.88 -0.18 11.38
CA ASP A 83 -19.99 -0.85 10.42
C ASP A 83 -18.93 -1.72 11.10
N ALA A 84 -18.47 -1.33 12.28
CA ALA A 84 -17.57 -2.12 13.11
C ALA A 84 -18.26 -3.41 13.57
N GLN A 85 -19.52 -3.33 14.03
CA GLN A 85 -20.33 -4.49 14.40
C GLN A 85 -20.59 -5.41 13.20
N LYS A 86 -20.94 -4.84 12.04
CA LYS A 86 -21.10 -5.61 10.79
C LYS A 86 -19.80 -6.31 10.41
N LEU A 87 -18.66 -5.62 10.46
CA LEU A 87 -17.36 -6.21 10.16
C LEU A 87 -17.02 -7.34 11.14
N PHE A 88 -17.25 -7.14 12.44
CA PHE A 88 -17.01 -8.15 13.45
C PHE A 88 -17.87 -9.40 13.22
N ARG A 89 -19.17 -9.21 12.96
CA ARG A 89 -20.10 -10.29 12.59
C ARG A 89 -19.68 -10.99 11.30
N ASN A 90 -19.19 -10.26 10.29
CA ASN A 90 -18.71 -10.86 9.05
C ASN A 90 -17.47 -11.76 9.26
N ILE A 91 -16.61 -11.42 10.22
CA ILE A 91 -15.41 -12.20 10.55
C ILE A 91 -15.76 -13.41 11.43
N VAL A 92 -16.61 -13.20 12.45
CA VAL A 92 -16.89 -14.19 13.51
C VAL A 92 -18.11 -15.07 13.19
N GLY A 93 -18.95 -14.64 12.25
CA GLY A 93 -20.21 -15.29 11.89
C GLY A 93 -21.24 -15.24 13.02
N GLU A 94 -22.13 -16.23 13.07
CA GLU A 94 -23.20 -16.36 14.08
C GLU A 94 -22.67 -16.53 15.52
N GLN A 95 -21.36 -16.78 15.70
CA GLN A 95 -20.76 -16.86 17.03
C GLN A 95 -20.78 -15.53 17.77
N VAL A 96 -20.96 -14.40 17.07
CA VAL A 96 -21.08 -13.06 17.69
C VAL A 96 -22.21 -12.97 18.72
N ASP A 97 -23.28 -13.74 18.53
CA ASP A 97 -24.45 -13.72 19.41
C ASP A 97 -24.27 -14.58 20.67
N ARG A 98 -23.18 -15.36 20.75
CA ARG A 98 -22.84 -16.17 21.94
C ARG A 98 -21.99 -15.36 22.92
N PRO A 99 -22.19 -15.48 24.25
CA PRO A 99 -21.19 -15.04 25.22
C PRO A 99 -19.87 -15.80 24.96
N PRO A 100 -18.69 -15.16 24.95
CA PRO A 100 -18.35 -13.80 25.36
C PRO A 100 -18.36 -12.73 24.24
N PHE A 101 -18.56 -13.13 22.99
CA PHE A 101 -18.41 -12.24 21.83
C PHE A 101 -19.44 -11.12 21.81
N LYS A 102 -20.64 -11.36 22.35
CA LYS A 102 -21.69 -10.35 22.51
C LYS A 102 -21.26 -9.14 23.34
N GLU A 103 -20.35 -9.31 24.31
CA GLU A 103 -19.84 -8.21 25.14
C GLU A 103 -18.69 -7.45 24.45
N ILE A 104 -17.95 -8.11 23.57
CA ILE A 104 -16.80 -7.57 22.84
C ILE A 104 -17.24 -6.84 21.55
N ALA A 105 -18.34 -7.28 20.96
CA ALA A 105 -18.89 -6.70 19.73
C ALA A 105 -19.65 -5.38 19.96
N ARG A 106 -19.79 -4.92 21.20
CA ARG A 106 -20.49 -3.67 21.56
C ARG A 106 -19.53 -2.49 21.58
#